data_AF-A0A7T4PG51-F1
#
_entry.id   AF-A0A7T4PG51-F1
#
_cell.length_a   1.000
_cell.length_b   1.000
_cell.length_c   1.000
_cell.angle_alpha   90.00
_cell.angle_beta   90.00
_cell.angle_gamma   90.00
#
_symmetry.space_group_name_H-M   'P 1'
#
loop_
_entity.id
_entity.type
_entity.pdbx_description
1 polymer ?
#
loop_
_entity_poly.entity_id
_entity_poly.type
_entity_poly.pdbx_seq_one_letter_code
_entity_poly.pdbx_strand_id
1 'polypeptide(L)'
;MPPKPSTPPLARTAPRAVAALVVLALLGLGCALLPGSVASAADGPTVRLSAAQAGQGGSVTVKGAGWRPGALLMVLICGRSNPGRGVVGGTDSCANAEGRAVTTGKDGAFSKKLPVAEPPVPCPCVVHVATVTGAKERADAAFRVAGHPVKPLPKGATGGRLAVLGGTRLEGSSGLLTWFGAPPQRKLVLTVGNTGSEPVEDPVFRIGASHGVFAPEWEEQRWQGTVAPGGKARIELPVELTGGAHGDYLVSLRFGGEVLAEQPWDVGRPWGVTVFWLLLCVVVPAALFRVGMVIVDRLRPPRRVASARRRRRPPSGESRGRHGAGGRGLGAALPWFTPDAAPPAPAGSRAPSPHDARRTPDEN
;
A
#
# COMPACT_ATOMS: atom_id res chain seq x y z
N MET A 1 -82.80 8.18 78.34
CA MET A 1 -82.93 9.43 77.56
C MET A 1 -81.71 9.54 76.66
N PRO A 2 -81.86 9.61 75.33
CA PRO A 2 -80.72 9.78 74.45
C PRO A 2 -80.27 11.25 74.48
N PRO A 3 -79.01 11.51 74.10
CA PRO A 3 -78.81 12.54 73.11
C PRO A 3 -78.03 12.06 71.88
N LYS A 4 -78.44 12.71 70.79
CA LYS A 4 -77.98 12.71 69.41
C LYS A 4 -76.48 13.10 69.24
N PRO A 5 -75.94 12.99 68.01
CA PRO A 5 -74.53 12.78 67.74
C PRO A 5 -73.76 14.07 67.45
N SER A 6 -72.43 13.97 67.48
CA SER A 6 -71.52 14.93 66.86
C SER A 6 -70.37 14.17 66.19
N THR A 7 -70.19 14.45 64.91
CA THR A 7 -69.11 14.00 64.02
C THR A 7 -67.71 14.43 64.50
N PRO A 8 -66.67 13.66 64.13
CA PRO A 8 -65.40 14.27 63.72
C PRO A 8 -64.88 13.75 62.36
N PRO A 9 -63.89 14.45 61.77
CA PRO A 9 -63.63 14.44 60.33
C PRO A 9 -62.56 13.43 59.87
N LEU A 10 -62.56 13.25 58.54
CA LEU A 10 -61.59 12.55 57.70
C LEU A 10 -60.12 12.85 58.06
N ALA A 11 -59.33 11.80 58.27
CA ALA A 11 -57.89 11.82 58.07
C ALA A 11 -57.50 10.74 57.05
N ARG A 12 -56.99 11.22 55.91
CA ARG A 12 -56.40 10.45 54.82
C ARG A 12 -55.12 9.77 55.29
N THR A 13 -54.90 8.50 54.93
CA THR A 13 -53.58 7.99 54.52
C THR A 13 -53.67 6.59 53.89
N ALA A 14 -53.50 6.53 52.58
CA ALA A 14 -52.73 5.49 51.88
C ALA A 14 -51.68 6.26 51.06
N PRO A 15 -50.42 5.81 50.88
CA PRO A 15 -50.12 4.57 50.16
C PRO A 15 -48.73 3.99 50.48
N ARG A 16 -48.59 3.05 51.44
CA ARG A 16 -47.32 2.32 51.64
C ARG A 16 -47.38 0.85 51.22
N ALA A 17 -48.58 0.27 51.12
CA ALA A 17 -48.76 -1.13 50.77
C ALA A 17 -48.58 -1.43 49.26
N VAL A 18 -48.85 -0.45 48.39
CA VAL A 18 -48.82 -0.66 46.92
C VAL A 18 -47.37 -0.71 46.39
N ALA A 19 -46.44 0.03 47.01
CA ALA A 19 -45.05 0.06 46.56
C ALA A 19 -44.30 -1.27 46.84
N ALA A 20 -44.63 -1.95 47.93
CA ALA A 20 -43.96 -3.20 48.32
C ALA A 20 -44.32 -4.38 47.40
N LEU A 21 -45.57 -4.42 46.88
CA LEU A 21 -46.00 -5.49 45.99
C LEU A 21 -45.37 -5.38 44.59
N VAL A 22 -45.10 -4.16 44.12
CA VAL A 22 -44.50 -3.92 42.79
C VAL A 22 -43.03 -4.33 42.76
N VAL A 23 -42.28 -4.11 43.85
CA VAL A 23 -40.86 -4.50 43.93
C VAL A 23 -40.70 -6.03 43.96
N LEU A 24 -41.59 -6.75 44.65
CA LEU A 24 -41.54 -8.21 44.70
C LEU A 24 -41.91 -8.85 43.36
N ALA A 25 -42.87 -8.25 42.63
CA ALA A 25 -43.23 -8.68 41.28
C ALA A 25 -42.09 -8.44 40.26
N LEU A 26 -41.34 -7.34 40.41
CA LEU A 26 -40.18 -7.04 39.55
C LEU A 26 -38.98 -7.96 39.82
N LEU A 27 -38.75 -8.39 41.07
CA LEU A 27 -37.70 -9.38 41.38
C LEU A 27 -38.07 -10.80 40.90
N GLY A 28 -39.35 -11.18 40.97
CA GLY A 28 -39.82 -12.48 40.48
C GLY A 28 -39.70 -12.62 38.95
N LEU A 29 -39.92 -11.53 38.22
CA LEU A 29 -39.82 -11.52 36.75
C LEU A 29 -38.36 -11.50 36.25
N GLY A 30 -37.40 -11.10 37.10
CA GLY A 30 -35.97 -11.09 36.77
C GLY A 30 -35.30 -12.47 36.75
N CYS A 31 -35.80 -13.44 37.51
CA CYS A 31 -35.20 -14.79 37.59
C CYS A 31 -35.72 -15.78 36.53
N ALA A 32 -36.81 -15.47 35.83
CA ALA A 32 -37.39 -16.34 34.79
C ALA A 32 -36.82 -16.10 33.38
N LEU A 33 -35.85 -15.18 33.24
CA LEU A 33 -35.24 -14.78 31.96
C LEU A 33 -33.75 -15.12 31.86
N LEU A 34 -33.23 -16.00 32.74
CA LEU A 34 -31.90 -16.57 32.56
C LEU A 34 -31.93 -17.49 31.33
N PRO A 35 -31.26 -17.12 30.22
CA PRO A 35 -31.06 -18.07 29.12
C PRO A 35 -30.25 -19.22 29.71
N GLY A 36 -30.76 -20.44 29.60
CA GLY A 36 -29.93 -21.61 29.82
C GLY A 36 -28.70 -21.45 28.94
N SER A 37 -27.51 -21.45 29.55
CA SER A 37 -26.24 -21.49 28.84
C SER A 37 -26.20 -22.77 28.02
N VAL A 38 -26.72 -22.72 26.80
CA VAL A 38 -26.34 -23.64 25.74
C VAL A 38 -24.84 -23.45 25.56
N ALA A 39 -24.08 -24.47 25.94
CA ALA A 39 -22.68 -24.55 25.58
C ALA A 39 -22.60 -24.35 24.06
N SER A 40 -22.05 -23.23 23.62
CA SER A 40 -21.67 -23.01 22.23
C SER A 40 -20.78 -24.18 21.84
N ALA A 41 -21.34 -25.12 21.08
CA ALA A 41 -20.53 -25.95 20.21
C ALA A 41 -19.75 -24.97 19.35
N ALA A 42 -18.42 -25.10 19.32
CA ALA A 42 -17.59 -24.35 18.39
C ALA A 42 -18.24 -24.44 17.00
N ASP A 43 -18.46 -23.31 16.33
CA ASP A 43 -19.22 -23.17 15.07
C ASP A 43 -18.51 -23.80 13.85
N GLY A 44 -17.92 -24.98 14.01
CA GLY A 44 -17.18 -25.70 12.99
C GLY A 44 -17.28 -27.21 13.12
N PRO A 45 -16.84 -27.94 12.09
CA PRO A 45 -16.86 -29.40 12.11
C PRO A 45 -16.00 -29.94 13.25
N THR A 46 -16.45 -31.04 13.84
CA THR A 46 -15.76 -31.71 14.95
C THR A 46 -15.35 -33.12 14.55
N VAL A 47 -14.26 -33.59 15.16
CA VAL A 47 -13.74 -34.95 14.98
C VAL A 47 -13.46 -35.57 16.35
N ARG A 48 -13.94 -36.81 16.54
CA ARG A 48 -13.69 -37.62 17.73
C ARG A 48 -13.12 -38.97 17.31
N LEU A 49 -12.17 -39.45 18.09
CA LEU A 49 -11.50 -40.73 17.87
C LEU A 49 -11.98 -41.75 18.89
N SER A 50 -12.11 -43.01 18.49
CA SER A 50 -12.44 -44.11 19.40
C SER A 50 -11.34 -44.38 20.43
N ALA A 51 -10.10 -44.01 20.11
CA ALA A 51 -8.94 -44.11 20.99
C ALA A 51 -7.97 -42.96 20.69
N ALA A 52 -7.27 -42.46 21.73
CA ALA A 52 -6.26 -41.41 21.57
C ALA A 52 -4.90 -41.93 21.09
N GLN A 53 -4.70 -43.24 21.08
CA GLN A 53 -3.45 -43.90 20.71
C GLN A 53 -3.70 -45.27 20.09
N ALA A 54 -2.92 -45.64 19.09
CA ALA A 54 -2.74 -47.03 18.64
C ALA A 54 -1.40 -47.19 17.91
N GLY A 55 -0.92 -48.43 17.77
CA GLY A 55 0.31 -48.76 17.03
C GLY A 55 0.07 -49.03 15.55
N GLN A 56 1.16 -49.08 14.78
CA GLN A 56 1.14 -49.43 13.36
C GLN A 56 0.45 -50.78 13.10
N GLY A 57 -0.33 -50.87 12.03
CA GLY A 57 -1.14 -52.07 11.71
C GLY A 57 -2.43 -52.19 12.51
N GLY A 58 -2.59 -51.37 13.56
CA GLY A 58 -3.86 -51.17 14.24
C GLY A 58 -4.85 -50.34 13.43
N SER A 59 -5.96 -49.99 14.06
CA SER A 59 -6.98 -49.13 13.43
C SER A 59 -7.70 -48.30 14.48
N VAL A 60 -8.12 -47.10 14.09
CA VAL A 60 -8.91 -46.19 14.92
C VAL A 60 -10.19 -45.81 14.19
N THR A 61 -11.31 -45.71 14.90
CA THR A 61 -12.55 -45.23 14.31
C THR A 61 -12.63 -43.72 14.49
N VAL A 62 -12.76 -43.03 13.36
CA VAL A 62 -12.89 -41.58 13.27
C VAL A 62 -14.35 -41.26 13.08
N LYS A 63 -14.93 -40.49 14.01
CA LYS A 63 -16.30 -39.99 13.95
C LYS A 63 -16.26 -38.48 13.77
N GLY A 64 -16.92 -37.97 12.74
CA GLY A 64 -17.06 -36.53 12.53
C GLY A 64 -18.52 -36.08 12.56
N ALA A 65 -18.75 -34.84 12.94
CA ALA A 65 -20.06 -34.20 12.97
C ALA A 65 -19.94 -32.71 12.62
N GLY A 66 -21.04 -32.08 12.18
CA GLY A 66 -21.07 -30.65 11.85
C GLY A 66 -20.46 -30.32 10.48
N TRP A 67 -20.29 -31.32 9.61
CA TRP A 67 -19.83 -31.10 8.23
C TRP A 67 -21.02 -30.81 7.32
N ARG A 68 -20.77 -30.16 6.18
CA ARG A 68 -21.80 -30.05 5.15
C ARG A 68 -22.31 -31.44 4.72
N PRO A 69 -23.63 -31.65 4.57
CA PRO A 69 -24.19 -32.91 4.07
C PRO A 69 -23.68 -33.28 2.68
N GLY A 70 -23.39 -34.56 2.44
CA GLY A 70 -22.90 -35.07 1.15
C GLY A 70 -21.49 -34.58 0.75
N ALA A 71 -20.72 -34.00 1.67
CA ALA A 71 -19.36 -33.57 1.42
C ALA A 71 -18.41 -34.77 1.34
N LEU A 72 -17.53 -34.78 0.33
CA LEU A 72 -16.43 -35.73 0.23
C LEU A 72 -15.26 -35.25 1.11
N LEU A 73 -14.89 -36.07 2.09
CA LEU A 73 -13.82 -35.81 3.04
C LEU A 73 -12.67 -36.80 2.83
N MET A 74 -11.45 -36.34 3.09
CA MET A 74 -10.27 -37.18 3.27
C MET A 74 -9.86 -37.22 4.73
N VAL A 75 -9.63 -38.43 5.23
CA VAL A 75 -9.21 -38.71 6.61
C VAL A 75 -7.80 -39.31 6.55
N LEU A 76 -6.84 -38.65 7.22
CA LEU A 76 -5.41 -38.96 7.16
C LEU A 76 -4.78 -38.88 8.55
N ILE A 77 -3.69 -39.63 8.78
CA ILE A 77 -2.81 -39.43 9.95
C ILE A 77 -1.64 -38.57 9.48
N CYS A 78 -1.40 -37.44 10.15
CA CYS A 78 -0.34 -36.50 9.79
C CYS A 78 0.60 -36.25 10.95
N GLY A 79 1.90 -36.24 10.67
CA GLY A 79 2.96 -35.87 11.59
C GLY A 79 3.21 -34.36 11.60
N ARG A 80 4.08 -33.89 12.49
CA ARG A 80 4.42 -32.47 12.69
C ARG A 80 3.16 -31.58 12.77
N SER A 81 2.14 -32.03 13.49
CA SER A 81 0.82 -31.41 13.52
C SER A 81 0.22 -31.41 14.93
N ASN A 82 -0.62 -30.43 15.26
CA ASN A 82 -1.36 -30.36 16.53
C ASN A 82 -2.74 -29.72 16.29
N PRO A 83 -3.81 -30.09 17.02
CA PRO A 83 -5.09 -29.40 16.91
C PRO A 83 -4.91 -27.89 17.10
N GLY A 84 -5.46 -27.10 16.18
CA GLY A 84 -5.33 -25.64 16.15
C GLY A 84 -4.24 -25.10 15.22
N ARG A 85 -3.11 -25.80 15.02
CA ARG A 85 -2.06 -25.38 14.07
C ARG A 85 -2.21 -26.00 12.67
N GLY A 86 -3.07 -27.01 12.53
CA GLY A 86 -3.23 -27.75 11.27
C GLY A 86 -2.00 -28.60 10.93
N VAL A 87 -1.93 -28.98 9.65
CA VAL A 87 -0.88 -29.86 9.12
C VAL A 87 0.30 -29.07 8.56
N VAL A 88 1.40 -29.01 9.31
CA VAL A 88 2.61 -28.27 8.90
C VAL A 88 3.37 -29.08 7.86
N GLY A 89 3.46 -28.53 6.64
CA GLY A 89 4.03 -29.21 5.46
C GLY A 89 2.99 -29.90 4.60
N GLY A 90 1.70 -29.63 4.80
CA GLY A 90 0.63 -30.11 3.94
C GLY A 90 0.54 -31.64 3.88
N THR A 91 0.05 -32.14 2.75
CA THR A 91 -0.14 -33.58 2.52
C THR A 91 1.16 -34.38 2.59
N ASP A 92 2.32 -33.76 2.37
CA ASP A 92 3.63 -34.44 2.42
C ASP A 92 4.01 -34.86 3.85
N SER A 93 3.30 -34.35 4.86
CA SER A 93 3.48 -34.74 6.26
C SER A 93 2.49 -35.82 6.70
N CYS A 94 1.66 -36.33 5.78
CA CYS A 94 0.61 -37.29 6.05
C CYS A 94 0.92 -38.69 5.49
N ALA A 95 0.41 -39.72 6.15
CA ALA A 95 0.37 -41.09 5.64
C ALA A 95 -0.73 -41.22 4.56
N ASN A 96 -0.40 -40.80 3.34
CA ASN A 96 -1.37 -40.72 2.24
C ASN A 96 -1.84 -42.09 1.74
N ALA A 97 -0.98 -43.11 1.80
CA ALA A 97 -1.29 -44.46 1.31
C ALA A 97 -2.44 -45.12 2.11
N GLU A 98 -2.51 -44.85 3.41
CA GLU A 98 -3.53 -45.40 4.32
C GLU A 98 -4.71 -44.44 4.53
N GLY A 99 -4.72 -43.30 3.84
CA GLY A 99 -5.83 -42.36 3.84
C GLY A 99 -7.17 -43.02 3.52
N ARG A 100 -8.25 -42.45 4.03
CA ARG A 100 -9.61 -42.91 3.75
C ARG A 100 -10.48 -41.76 3.27
N ALA A 101 -11.06 -41.93 2.09
CA ALA A 101 -12.15 -41.10 1.64
C ALA A 101 -13.46 -41.52 2.32
N VAL A 102 -14.28 -40.55 2.72
CA VAL A 102 -15.61 -40.76 3.29
C VAL A 102 -16.53 -39.64 2.83
N THR A 103 -17.79 -39.96 2.55
CA THR A 103 -18.83 -38.96 2.26
C THR A 103 -19.70 -38.79 3.50
N THR A 104 -20.01 -37.55 3.86
CA THR A 104 -20.87 -37.26 5.01
C THR A 104 -22.32 -37.63 4.72
N GLY A 105 -23.03 -38.04 5.77
CA GLY A 105 -24.46 -38.32 5.73
C GLY A 105 -25.30 -37.06 5.51
N LYS A 106 -26.62 -37.25 5.46
CA LYS A 106 -27.60 -36.15 5.33
C LYS A 106 -27.60 -35.21 6.55
N ASP A 107 -27.17 -35.73 7.69
CA ASP A 107 -26.99 -35.05 8.97
C ASP A 107 -25.61 -34.41 9.14
N GLY A 108 -24.73 -34.49 8.13
CA GLY A 108 -23.37 -33.96 8.22
C GLY A 108 -22.44 -34.78 9.10
N ALA A 109 -22.82 -36.00 9.47
CA ALA A 109 -22.00 -36.91 10.26
C ALA A 109 -21.28 -37.94 9.38
N PHE A 110 -20.18 -38.48 9.88
CA PHE A 110 -19.54 -39.67 9.30
C PHE A 110 -18.89 -40.54 10.37
N SER A 111 -18.70 -41.81 10.05
CA SER A 111 -17.90 -42.74 10.84
C SER A 111 -17.06 -43.60 9.90
N LYS A 112 -15.75 -43.63 10.08
CA LYS A 112 -14.83 -44.41 9.24
C LYS A 112 -13.70 -45.01 10.05
N LYS A 113 -13.38 -46.27 9.77
CA LYS A 113 -12.22 -46.95 10.32
C LYS A 113 -10.97 -46.57 9.50
N LEU A 114 -10.00 -45.96 10.17
CA LEU A 114 -8.73 -45.51 9.62
C LEU A 114 -7.62 -46.48 10.08
N PRO A 115 -6.87 -47.11 9.17
CA PRO A 115 -5.67 -47.85 9.54
C PRO A 115 -4.63 -46.92 10.15
N VAL A 116 -3.93 -47.39 11.17
CA VAL A 116 -2.85 -46.62 11.79
C VAL A 116 -1.56 -46.90 11.03
N ALA A 117 -1.04 -45.83 10.42
CA ALA A 117 0.24 -45.81 9.73
C ALA A 117 1.13 -44.69 10.29
N GLU A 118 2.42 -44.90 10.18
CA GLU A 118 3.43 -43.92 10.57
C GLU A 118 3.54 -42.83 9.49
N PRO A 119 3.34 -41.55 9.83
CA PRO A 119 3.55 -40.47 8.88
C PRO A 119 5.06 -40.33 8.54
N PRO A 120 5.40 -39.78 7.36
CA PRO A 120 6.80 -39.68 6.90
C PRO A 120 7.67 -38.75 7.76
N VAL A 121 7.06 -37.93 8.63
CA VAL A 121 7.73 -37.00 9.53
C VAL A 121 7.37 -37.31 11.00
N PRO A 122 8.22 -36.95 11.98
CA PRO A 122 7.96 -37.18 13.41
C PRO A 122 6.67 -36.53 13.92
N CYS A 123 6.06 -37.13 14.96
CA CYS A 123 4.97 -36.54 15.73
C CYS A 123 5.45 -35.29 16.52
N PRO A 124 4.60 -34.39 17.08
CA PRO A 124 3.17 -34.52 17.34
C PRO A 124 2.32 -34.90 16.12
N CYS A 125 1.35 -35.78 16.32
CA CYS A 125 0.50 -36.31 15.26
C CYS A 125 -0.97 -35.97 15.49
N VAL A 126 -1.71 -35.85 14.40
CA VAL A 126 -3.17 -35.67 14.39
C VAL A 126 -3.82 -36.59 13.37
N VAL A 127 -5.07 -36.93 13.63
CA VAL A 127 -5.98 -37.36 12.57
C VAL A 127 -6.55 -36.08 11.94
N HIS A 128 -6.16 -35.82 10.70
CA HIS A 128 -6.60 -34.69 9.90
C HIS A 128 -7.79 -35.10 9.03
N VAL A 129 -8.87 -34.31 9.09
CA VAL A 129 -10.03 -34.47 8.21
C VAL A 129 -10.23 -33.17 7.45
N ALA A 130 -10.34 -33.25 6.13
CA ALA A 130 -10.58 -32.09 5.28
C ALA A 130 -11.50 -32.42 4.11
N THR A 131 -12.26 -31.42 3.66
CA THR A 131 -13.06 -31.48 2.43
C THR A 131 -12.16 -31.58 1.20
N VAL A 132 -12.48 -32.49 0.28
CA VAL A 132 -11.80 -32.63 -1.02
C VAL A 132 -12.29 -31.58 -2.01
N THR A 133 -13.60 -31.29 -1.99
CA THR A 133 -14.24 -30.38 -2.95
C THR A 133 -15.19 -29.39 -2.28
N GLY A 134 -15.30 -28.19 -2.86
CA GLY A 134 -16.19 -27.13 -2.38
C GLY A 134 -15.58 -26.27 -1.26
N ALA A 135 -16.40 -25.86 -0.30
CA ALA A 135 -15.98 -25.04 0.82
C ALA A 135 -14.88 -25.76 1.62
N LYS A 136 -13.79 -25.04 1.91
CA LYS A 136 -12.61 -25.59 2.59
C LYS A 136 -12.86 -25.70 4.08
N GLU A 137 -13.39 -26.84 4.51
CA GLU A 137 -13.61 -27.17 5.91
C GLU A 137 -12.57 -28.21 6.36
N ARG A 138 -12.12 -28.10 7.62
CA ARG A 138 -11.15 -29.02 8.19
C ARG A 138 -11.33 -29.14 9.70
N ALA A 139 -10.97 -30.29 10.24
CA ALA A 139 -10.92 -30.53 11.68
C ALA A 139 -9.83 -31.57 12.01
N ASP A 140 -9.16 -31.34 13.14
CA ASP A 140 -8.04 -32.16 13.60
C ASP A 140 -8.31 -32.72 14.99
N ALA A 141 -7.94 -33.98 15.20
CA ALA A 141 -7.94 -34.60 16.53
C ALA A 141 -6.54 -35.10 16.86
N ALA A 142 -6.03 -34.76 18.06
CA ALA A 142 -4.73 -35.24 18.51
C ALA A 142 -4.72 -36.77 18.61
N PHE A 143 -3.65 -37.39 18.11
CA PHE A 143 -3.52 -38.84 18.09
C PHE A 143 -2.06 -39.25 18.28
N ARG A 144 -1.81 -40.25 19.11
CA ARG A 144 -0.47 -40.81 19.32
C ARG A 144 -0.31 -42.09 18.51
N VAL A 145 0.66 -42.11 17.61
CA VAL A 145 1.10 -43.35 16.94
C VAL A 145 2.14 -44.00 17.84
N ALA A 146 1.82 -45.18 18.40
CA ALA A 146 2.72 -45.88 19.30
C ALA A 146 3.98 -46.33 18.55
N GLY A 147 5.17 -46.02 19.08
CA GLY A 147 6.46 -46.36 18.47
C GLY A 147 7.04 -45.28 17.54
N HIS A 148 6.25 -44.31 17.08
CA HIS A 148 6.71 -43.27 16.16
C HIS A 148 7.52 -42.17 16.88
N PRO A 149 8.67 -41.69 16.34
CA PRO A 149 9.44 -40.62 16.94
C PRO A 149 8.63 -39.33 17.15
N VAL A 150 8.87 -38.68 18.29
CA VAL A 150 8.25 -37.39 18.65
C VAL A 150 9.32 -36.31 18.68
N LYS A 151 9.15 -35.26 17.87
CA LYS A 151 9.99 -34.06 17.87
C LYS A 151 9.10 -32.84 18.13
N PRO A 152 9.47 -31.92 19.04
CA PRO A 152 8.71 -30.70 19.24
C PRO A 152 8.41 -30.00 17.92
N LEU A 153 7.17 -29.50 17.77
CA LEU A 153 6.83 -28.71 16.60
C LEU A 153 7.83 -27.56 16.49
N PRO A 154 8.29 -27.21 15.26
CA PRO A 154 8.99 -25.96 15.06
C PRO A 154 8.19 -24.86 15.74
N LYS A 155 8.88 -23.93 16.40
CA LYS A 155 8.25 -22.68 16.79
C LYS A 155 7.72 -22.10 15.48
N GLY A 156 6.41 -22.19 15.26
CA GLY A 156 5.81 -21.60 14.08
C GLY A 156 6.17 -20.12 14.11
N ALA A 157 6.29 -19.50 12.94
CA ALA A 157 5.89 -18.11 12.83
C ALA A 157 4.39 -18.07 13.21
N THR A 158 4.12 -18.03 14.51
CA THR A 158 2.81 -17.76 15.08
C THR A 158 2.55 -16.30 14.80
N GLY A 159 1.72 -16.07 13.79
CA GLY A 159 1.52 -14.77 13.15
C GLY A 159 1.24 -15.01 11.69
N GLY A 160 0.16 -14.42 11.17
CA GLY A 160 -0.19 -14.58 9.76
C GLY A 160 0.99 -14.22 8.84
N ARG A 161 1.06 -14.92 7.69
CA ARG A 161 2.13 -14.72 6.72
C ARG A 161 1.67 -13.72 5.68
N LEU A 162 2.37 -12.60 5.59
CA LEU A 162 2.15 -11.64 4.52
C LEU A 162 3.00 -12.01 3.31
N ALA A 163 2.36 -12.14 2.16
CA ALA A 163 3.00 -12.27 0.85
C ALA A 163 2.60 -11.09 -0.03
N VAL A 164 3.48 -10.67 -0.93
CA VAL A 164 3.16 -9.58 -1.88
C VAL A 164 2.31 -10.16 -3.00
N LEU A 165 1.11 -9.61 -3.17
CA LEU A 165 0.19 -10.01 -4.24
C LEU A 165 0.37 -9.16 -5.49
N GLY A 166 0.98 -7.97 -5.37
CA GLY A 166 1.35 -7.14 -6.51
C GLY A 166 1.22 -5.64 -6.25
N GLY A 167 1.37 -4.88 -7.35
CA GLY A 167 1.26 -3.42 -7.32
C GLY A 167 2.42 -2.71 -6.62
N THR A 168 3.56 -3.38 -6.46
CA THR A 168 4.77 -2.80 -5.87
C THR A 168 5.29 -1.68 -6.74
N ARG A 169 5.28 -0.45 -6.22
CA ARG A 169 5.83 0.73 -6.90
C ARG A 169 6.18 1.82 -5.90
N LEU A 170 7.06 2.72 -6.31
CA LEU A 170 7.37 3.94 -5.57
C LEU A 170 6.53 5.10 -6.12
N GLU A 171 5.76 5.75 -5.26
CA GLU A 171 4.96 6.92 -5.58
C GLU A 171 5.56 8.18 -4.95
N GLY A 172 5.46 9.30 -5.66
CA GLY A 172 5.93 10.62 -5.23
C GLY A 172 6.70 11.34 -6.33
N SER A 173 6.92 12.63 -6.14
CA SER A 173 7.65 13.50 -7.09
C SER A 173 8.90 14.11 -6.46
N SER A 174 9.89 14.40 -7.28
CA SER A 174 11.06 15.18 -6.85
C SER A 174 10.72 16.66 -6.97
N GLY A 175 11.21 17.47 -6.03
CA GLY A 175 10.93 18.91 -5.97
C GLY A 175 12.17 19.77 -6.14
N LEU A 176 11.97 21.09 -6.20
CA LEU A 176 13.07 22.06 -6.24
C LEU A 176 14.01 21.90 -5.04
N LEU A 177 13.47 21.61 -3.86
CA LEU A 177 14.27 21.37 -2.64
C LEU A 177 15.22 20.17 -2.80
N THR A 178 14.75 19.07 -3.38
CA THR A 178 15.61 17.90 -3.65
C THR A 178 16.69 18.22 -4.70
N TRP A 179 16.41 19.13 -5.63
CA TRP A 179 17.41 19.63 -6.58
C TRP A 179 18.51 20.47 -5.89
N PHE A 180 18.20 21.12 -4.77
CA PHE A 180 19.16 21.77 -3.87
C PHE A 180 19.74 20.83 -2.79
N GLY A 181 19.44 19.53 -2.84
CA GLY A 181 20.02 18.52 -1.95
C GLY A 181 19.21 18.18 -0.70
N ALA A 182 17.94 18.62 -0.59
CA ALA A 182 17.06 18.16 0.48
C ALA A 182 16.81 16.62 0.40
N PRO A 183 16.55 15.95 1.53
CA PRO A 183 16.20 14.52 1.58
C PRO A 183 15.04 14.18 0.63
N PRO A 184 15.23 13.28 -0.36
CA PRO A 184 14.15 12.87 -1.21
C PRO A 184 13.25 11.86 -0.50
N GLN A 185 11.93 12.02 -0.65
CA GLN A 185 10.91 11.18 -0.04
C GLN A 185 10.03 10.51 -1.10
N ARG A 186 9.69 9.23 -0.88
CA ARG A 186 8.74 8.44 -1.68
C ARG A 186 7.85 7.62 -0.77
N LYS A 187 6.76 7.10 -1.34
CA LYS A 187 5.90 6.11 -0.70
C LYS A 187 6.05 4.80 -1.45
N LEU A 188 6.51 3.76 -0.77
CA LEU A 188 6.42 2.40 -1.29
C LEU A 188 4.98 1.92 -1.14
N VAL A 189 4.31 1.75 -2.26
CA VAL A 189 2.94 1.24 -2.32
C VAL A 189 2.99 -0.21 -2.79
N LEU A 190 2.34 -1.10 -2.06
CA LEU A 190 2.20 -2.49 -2.43
C LEU A 190 0.89 -3.09 -1.90
N THR A 191 0.45 -4.19 -2.50
CA THR A 191 -0.66 -5.00 -1.98
C THR A 191 -0.10 -6.26 -1.34
N VAL A 192 -0.35 -6.44 -0.05
CA VAL A 192 -0.02 -7.67 0.68
C VAL A 192 -1.26 -8.54 0.87
N GLY A 193 -1.06 -9.84 0.95
CA GLY A 193 -2.08 -10.84 1.26
C GLY A 193 -1.66 -11.72 2.41
N ASN A 194 -2.59 -12.02 3.31
CA ASN A 194 -2.34 -12.97 4.40
C ASN A 194 -2.57 -14.40 3.90
N THR A 195 -1.47 -15.14 3.70
CA THR A 195 -1.46 -16.56 3.33
C THR A 195 -1.50 -17.49 4.55
N GLY A 196 -1.43 -16.93 5.76
CA GLY A 196 -1.55 -17.65 7.02
C GLY A 196 -3.01 -17.93 7.41
N SER A 197 -3.17 -18.73 8.47
CA SER A 197 -4.47 -19.12 9.03
C SER A 197 -4.94 -18.24 10.19
N GLU A 198 -4.10 -17.33 10.67
CA GLU A 198 -4.40 -16.39 11.75
C GLU A 198 -4.36 -14.95 11.21
N PRO A 199 -5.19 -14.03 11.74
CA PRO A 199 -5.13 -12.61 11.36
C PRO A 199 -3.75 -12.01 11.71
N VAL A 200 -3.28 -11.07 10.88
CA VAL A 200 -2.10 -10.25 11.19
C VAL A 200 -2.57 -8.89 11.65
N GLU A 201 -2.37 -8.57 12.93
CA GLU A 201 -2.72 -7.28 13.53
C GLU A 201 -1.48 -6.40 13.63
N ASP A 202 -1.61 -5.14 13.23
CA ASP A 202 -0.59 -4.09 13.28
C ASP A 202 0.84 -4.55 12.90
N PRO A 203 1.02 -5.13 11.68
CA PRO A 203 2.32 -5.62 11.24
C PRO A 203 3.39 -4.53 11.26
N VAL A 204 4.55 -4.90 11.81
CA VAL A 204 5.77 -4.11 11.73
C VAL A 204 6.59 -4.56 10.54
N PHE A 205 6.75 -3.67 9.57
CA PHE A 205 7.61 -3.87 8.41
C PHE A 205 8.97 -3.28 8.67
N ARG A 206 10.01 -3.87 8.08
CA ARG A 206 11.34 -3.27 8.00
C ARG A 206 11.57 -2.80 6.58
N ILE A 207 11.80 -1.51 6.41
CA ILE A 207 12.08 -0.89 5.12
C ILE A 207 13.51 -0.39 5.12
N GLY A 208 14.23 -0.57 4.01
CA GLY A 208 15.61 -0.12 3.93
C GLY A 208 16.00 0.17 2.50
N ALA A 209 16.81 1.22 2.31
CA ALA A 209 17.34 1.61 1.03
C ALA A 209 18.84 1.27 0.97
N SER A 210 19.23 0.45 0.00
CA SER A 210 20.64 0.18 -0.29
C SER A 210 21.10 0.97 -1.51
N HIS A 211 22.41 1.23 -1.55
CA HIS A 211 23.07 1.88 -2.67
C HIS A 211 24.29 1.05 -3.06
N GLY A 212 24.31 0.52 -4.29
CA GLY A 212 25.36 -0.38 -4.75
C GLY A 212 25.52 -1.63 -3.88
N VAL A 213 26.73 -1.86 -3.37
CA VAL A 213 27.08 -3.03 -2.54
C VAL A 213 26.83 -2.84 -1.04
N PHE A 214 26.41 -1.66 -0.62
CA PHE A 214 26.18 -1.39 0.79
C PHE A 214 24.86 -2.01 1.25
N ALA A 215 24.89 -2.66 2.42
CA ALA A 215 23.69 -3.17 3.04
C ALA A 215 22.74 -2.01 3.40
N PRO A 216 21.42 -2.20 3.25
CA PRO A 216 20.45 -1.17 3.61
C PRO A 216 20.44 -0.96 5.12
N GLU A 217 20.29 0.30 5.53
CA GLU A 217 19.89 0.62 6.89
C GLU A 217 18.39 0.35 7.03
N TRP A 218 18.00 -0.42 8.05
CA TRP A 218 16.62 -0.86 8.23
C TRP A 218 15.89 0.03 9.23
N GLU A 219 14.79 0.61 8.77
CA GLU A 219 13.84 1.34 9.61
C GLU A 219 12.59 0.48 9.85
N GLU A 220 12.10 0.47 11.09
CA GLU A 220 10.86 -0.21 11.44
C GLU A 220 9.65 0.71 11.25
N GLN A 221 8.72 0.29 10.41
CA GLN A 221 7.49 1.00 10.11
C GLN A 221 6.30 0.16 10.56
N ARG A 222 5.51 0.70 11.49
CA ARG A 222 4.28 0.07 11.96
C ARG A 222 3.12 0.48 11.06
N TRP A 223 2.49 -0.49 10.42
CA TRP A 223 1.22 -0.26 9.74
C TRP A 223 0.07 -0.54 10.70
N GLN A 224 -0.94 0.33 10.71
CA GLN A 224 -2.13 0.14 11.54
C GLN A 224 -3.21 -0.57 10.74
N GLY A 225 -3.68 -1.70 11.26
CA GLY A 225 -4.76 -2.46 10.67
C GLY A 225 -4.57 -3.97 10.79
N THR A 226 -5.65 -4.67 10.44
CA THR A 226 -5.71 -6.13 10.53
C THR A 226 -5.91 -6.74 9.16
N VAL A 227 -5.03 -7.67 8.78
CA VAL A 227 -5.18 -8.49 7.57
C VAL A 227 -5.72 -9.86 7.96
N ALA A 228 -7.01 -10.08 7.75
CA ALA A 228 -7.66 -11.36 8.00
C ALA A 228 -7.04 -12.49 7.16
N PRO A 229 -7.13 -13.77 7.58
CA PRO A 229 -6.69 -14.91 6.78
C PRO A 229 -7.29 -14.90 5.37
N GLY A 230 -6.47 -15.03 4.33
CA GLY A 230 -6.91 -14.93 2.92
C GLY A 230 -7.28 -13.52 2.46
N GLY A 231 -7.24 -12.53 3.36
CA GLY A 231 -7.48 -11.13 3.06
C GLY A 231 -6.30 -10.46 2.36
N LYS A 232 -6.58 -9.31 1.74
CA LYS A 232 -5.58 -8.46 1.09
C LYS A 232 -5.70 -7.02 1.60
N ALA A 233 -4.57 -6.35 1.72
CA ALA A 233 -4.50 -4.94 2.12
C ALA A 233 -3.50 -4.20 1.24
N ARG A 234 -3.85 -2.96 0.87
CA ARG A 234 -2.91 -2.03 0.23
C ARG A 234 -2.19 -1.28 1.34
N ILE A 235 -0.87 -1.31 1.30
CA ILE A 235 0.02 -0.70 2.29
C ILE A 235 0.84 0.39 1.61
N GLU A 236 0.96 1.52 2.29
CA GLU A 236 1.78 2.66 1.89
C GLU A 236 2.80 2.91 2.99
N LEU A 237 4.08 2.73 2.68
CA LEU A 237 5.18 2.93 3.63
C LEU A 237 6.04 4.10 3.15
N PRO A 238 6.27 5.13 3.98
CA PRO A 238 7.18 6.21 3.63
C PRO A 238 8.62 5.69 3.57
N VAL A 239 9.39 6.21 2.60
CA VAL A 239 10.81 5.96 2.42
C VAL A 239 11.49 7.29 2.22
N GLU A 240 12.46 7.60 3.07
CA GLU A 240 13.29 8.79 2.99
C GLU A 240 14.74 8.37 2.76
N LEU A 241 15.43 9.05 1.85
CA LEU A 241 16.88 8.91 1.71
C LEU A 241 17.57 10.11 2.35
N THR A 242 18.85 9.95 2.66
CA THR A 242 19.67 11.02 3.21
C THR A 242 19.78 12.24 2.28
N GLY A 243 20.00 13.42 2.85
CA GLY A 243 20.23 14.64 2.09
C GLY A 243 21.43 14.50 1.14
N GLY A 244 21.27 14.99 -0.09
CA GLY A 244 22.29 14.85 -1.15
C GLY A 244 22.39 13.47 -1.80
N ALA A 245 21.50 12.52 -1.47
CA ALA A 245 21.37 11.24 -2.16
C ALA A 245 21.19 11.43 -3.68
N HIS A 246 21.90 10.62 -4.47
CA HIS A 246 21.84 10.65 -5.94
C HIS A 246 22.31 9.31 -6.52
N GLY A 247 21.80 8.94 -7.69
CA GLY A 247 22.07 7.66 -8.35
C GLY A 247 21.00 6.61 -8.06
N ASP A 248 21.37 5.35 -8.30
CA ASP A 248 20.46 4.21 -8.21
C ASP A 248 20.42 3.63 -6.80
N TYR A 249 19.23 3.66 -6.19
CA TYR A 249 18.94 3.03 -4.90
C TYR A 249 18.03 1.82 -5.09
N LEU A 250 18.15 0.84 -4.21
CA LEU A 250 17.23 -0.29 -4.13
C LEU A 250 16.49 -0.23 -2.80
N VAL A 251 15.18 0.00 -2.87
CA VAL A 251 14.29 -0.02 -1.71
C VAL A 251 13.84 -1.45 -1.47
N SER A 252 14.16 -1.99 -0.30
CA SER A 252 13.82 -3.35 0.11
C SER A 252 12.81 -3.30 1.27
N LEU A 253 11.82 -4.18 1.21
CA LEU A 253 10.81 -4.36 2.23
C LEU A 253 10.93 -5.76 2.83
N ARG A 254 10.95 -5.85 4.16
CA ARG A 254 11.12 -7.09 4.90
C ARG A 254 10.01 -7.27 5.94
N PHE A 255 9.54 -8.50 6.09
CA PHE A 255 8.58 -8.90 7.13
C PHE A 255 8.91 -10.30 7.63
N GLY A 256 8.82 -10.54 8.94
CA GLY A 256 9.06 -11.88 9.51
C GLY A 256 10.44 -12.49 9.24
N GLY A 257 11.42 -11.67 8.86
CA GLY A 257 12.76 -12.12 8.49
C GLY A 257 12.96 -12.39 6.99
N GLU A 258 11.92 -12.30 6.16
CA GLU A 258 11.97 -12.52 4.71
C GLU A 258 11.79 -11.20 3.94
N VAL A 259 12.51 -11.05 2.83
CA VAL A 259 12.35 -9.90 1.91
C VAL A 259 11.10 -10.13 1.08
N LEU A 260 10.14 -9.23 1.21
CA LEU A 260 8.84 -9.29 0.55
C LEU A 260 8.86 -8.64 -0.83
N ALA A 261 9.57 -7.53 -0.99
CA ALA A 261 9.62 -6.77 -2.22
C ALA A 261 10.89 -5.93 -2.32
N GLU A 262 11.34 -5.72 -3.55
CA GLU A 262 12.43 -4.81 -3.88
C GLU A 262 11.98 -3.89 -5.02
N GLN A 263 12.34 -2.60 -4.94
CA GLN A 263 12.02 -1.60 -5.96
C GLN A 263 13.22 -0.70 -6.24
N PRO A 264 13.62 -0.56 -7.53
CA PRO A 264 14.65 0.38 -7.90
C PRO A 264 14.13 1.82 -7.82
N TRP A 265 15.00 2.72 -7.39
CA TRP A 265 14.75 4.15 -7.29
C TRP A 265 15.94 4.94 -7.84
N ASP A 266 15.77 5.52 -9.04
CA ASP A 266 16.73 6.47 -9.60
C ASP A 266 16.52 7.88 -9.02
N VAL A 267 17.57 8.43 -8.42
CA VAL A 267 17.59 9.75 -7.77
C VAL A 267 18.46 10.71 -8.58
N GLY A 268 17.84 11.75 -9.11
CA GLY A 268 18.54 12.80 -9.87
C GLY A 268 19.60 13.55 -9.06
N ARG A 269 20.67 13.98 -9.73
CA ARG A 269 21.78 14.72 -9.09
C ARG A 269 21.34 16.11 -8.59
N PRO A 270 21.76 16.53 -7.38
CA PRO A 270 21.41 17.83 -6.81
C PRO A 270 22.28 18.96 -7.38
N TRP A 271 21.97 19.41 -8.61
CA TRP A 271 22.72 20.46 -9.28
C TRP A 271 22.49 21.87 -8.73
N GLY A 272 21.48 22.06 -7.87
CA GLY A 272 21.04 23.40 -7.51
C GLY A 272 22.07 24.25 -6.82
N VAL A 273 22.83 23.66 -5.90
CA VAL A 273 23.93 24.35 -5.21
C VAL A 273 25.04 24.72 -6.22
N THR A 274 25.39 23.80 -7.12
CA THR A 274 26.43 24.03 -8.13
C THR A 274 26.04 25.13 -9.11
N VAL A 275 24.81 25.09 -9.64
CA VAL A 275 24.30 26.12 -10.58
C VAL A 275 24.19 27.47 -9.89
N PHE A 276 23.75 27.51 -8.64
CA PHE A 276 23.70 28.74 -7.86
C PHE A 276 25.09 29.40 -7.73
N TRP A 277 26.12 28.64 -7.35
CA TRP A 277 27.48 29.15 -7.27
C TRP A 277 28.04 29.57 -8.63
N LEU A 278 27.76 28.81 -9.70
CA LEU A 278 28.14 29.18 -11.05
C LEU A 278 27.54 30.53 -11.46
N LEU A 279 26.24 30.72 -11.22
CA LEU A 279 25.55 31.97 -11.50
C LEU A 279 26.12 33.12 -10.67
N LEU A 280 26.42 32.90 -9.39
CA LEU A 280 27.05 33.91 -8.52
C LEU A 280 28.42 34.34 -9.07
N CYS A 281 29.23 33.38 -9.51
CA CYS A 281 30.53 33.64 -10.16
C CYS A 281 30.42 34.42 -11.47
N VAL A 282 29.26 34.45 -12.13
CA VAL A 282 29.03 35.24 -13.35
C VAL A 282 28.42 36.61 -13.04
N VAL A 283 27.38 36.64 -12.19
CA VAL A 283 26.60 37.84 -11.88
C VAL A 283 27.41 38.83 -11.06
N VAL A 284 28.19 38.37 -10.07
CA VAL A 284 28.98 39.27 -9.21
C VAL A 284 30.05 40.02 -10.02
N PRO A 285 30.91 39.37 -10.83
CA PRO A 285 31.85 40.09 -11.69
C PRO A 285 31.18 41.00 -12.71
N ALA A 286 30.06 40.57 -13.32
CA ALA A 286 29.33 41.41 -14.27
C ALA A 286 28.75 42.67 -13.61
N ALA A 287 28.21 42.55 -12.39
CA ALA A 287 27.73 43.69 -11.61
C ALA A 287 28.87 44.64 -11.23
N LEU A 288 29.99 44.11 -10.75
CA LEU A 288 31.19 44.91 -10.44
C LEU A 288 31.72 45.64 -11.69
N PHE A 289 31.76 44.97 -12.83
CA PHE A 289 32.15 45.57 -14.11
C PHE A 289 31.21 46.71 -14.52
N ARG A 290 29.89 46.51 -14.42
CA ARG A 290 28.87 47.53 -14.70
C ARG A 290 29.02 48.75 -13.78
N VAL A 291 29.23 48.52 -12.49
CA VAL A 291 29.45 49.60 -11.50
C VAL A 291 30.74 50.36 -11.81
N GLY A 292 31.83 49.64 -12.13
CA GLY A 292 33.10 50.25 -12.54
C GLY A 292 32.95 51.15 -13.77
N MET A 293 32.23 50.68 -14.79
CA MET A 293 31.93 51.49 -15.99
C MET A 293 31.15 52.76 -15.67
N VAL A 294 30.13 52.68 -14.81
CA VAL A 294 29.36 53.85 -14.36
C VAL A 294 30.25 54.85 -13.61
N ILE A 295 31.15 54.37 -12.76
CA ILE A 295 32.10 55.23 -12.02
C ILE A 295 33.07 55.91 -13.01
N VAL A 296 33.63 55.17 -13.97
CA VAL A 296 34.52 55.74 -14.98
C VAL A 296 33.82 56.80 -15.82
N ASP A 297 32.58 56.55 -16.25
CA ASP A 297 31.81 57.53 -17.03
C ASP A 297 31.43 58.78 -16.20
N ARG A 298 31.20 58.64 -14.89
CA ARG A 298 30.97 59.76 -13.97
C ARG A 298 32.24 60.59 -13.71
N LEU A 299 33.40 59.95 -13.70
CA LEU A 299 34.70 60.59 -13.45
C LEU A 299 35.37 61.11 -14.72
N ARG A 300 34.84 60.80 -15.91
CA ARG A 300 35.33 61.38 -17.17
C ARG A 300 35.08 62.89 -17.15
N PRO A 301 36.14 63.73 -17.26
CA PRO A 301 35.95 65.17 -17.37
C PRO A 301 35.10 65.46 -18.61
N PRO A 302 34.17 66.44 -18.54
CA PRO A 302 33.38 66.81 -19.70
C PRO A 302 34.34 67.16 -20.84
N ARG A 303 34.28 66.41 -21.93
CA ARG A 303 34.98 66.79 -23.17
C ARG A 303 34.47 68.18 -23.51
N ARG A 304 35.33 69.19 -23.34
CA ARG A 304 35.10 70.52 -23.89
C ARG A 304 34.90 70.32 -25.39
N VAL A 305 33.65 70.37 -25.82
CA VAL A 305 33.32 70.54 -27.23
C VAL A 305 34.01 71.83 -27.63
N ALA A 306 35.05 71.72 -28.45
CA ALA A 306 35.74 72.87 -29.03
C ALA A 306 34.77 73.57 -30.00
N SER A 307 33.89 74.38 -29.45
CA SER A 307 33.22 75.46 -30.14
C SER A 307 34.24 76.59 -30.37
N ALA A 308 35.05 76.50 -31.43
CA ALA A 308 35.79 77.66 -31.95
C ALA A 308 36.31 77.47 -33.39
N ARG A 309 35.53 78.00 -34.34
CA ARG A 309 35.99 79.02 -35.30
C ARG A 309 37.43 78.88 -35.84
N ARG A 310 37.56 78.53 -37.13
CA ARG A 310 38.52 79.22 -38.02
C ARG A 310 37.82 79.73 -39.26
N ARG A 311 37.69 81.04 -39.30
CA ARG A 311 37.35 81.88 -40.47
C ARG A 311 38.47 81.79 -41.50
N ARG A 312 38.14 81.82 -42.80
CA ARG A 312 38.67 82.80 -43.76
C ARG A 312 37.77 82.86 -45.01
N ARG A 313 37.52 84.10 -45.45
CA ARG A 313 36.59 84.60 -46.50
C ARG A 313 37.34 84.77 -47.86
N PRO A 314 36.68 85.18 -48.97
CA PRO A 314 37.02 84.91 -50.40
C PRO A 314 37.74 86.11 -51.09
N PRO A 315 37.89 86.21 -52.44
CA PRO A 315 36.77 86.48 -53.40
C PRO A 315 36.87 85.87 -54.83
N SER A 316 35.71 85.86 -55.50
CA SER A 316 35.40 86.07 -56.93
C SER A 316 36.18 85.35 -58.05
N GLY A 317 35.45 84.58 -58.85
CA GLY A 317 35.88 84.06 -60.15
C GLY A 317 34.70 83.43 -60.89
N GLU A 318 34.09 84.25 -61.74
CA GLU A 318 32.92 84.04 -62.58
C GLU A 318 33.13 82.96 -63.64
N SER A 319 32.17 82.04 -63.81
CA SER A 319 31.87 81.45 -65.12
C SER A 319 30.46 80.86 -65.17
N ARG A 320 29.71 81.34 -66.16
CA ARG A 320 28.37 80.96 -66.59
C ARG A 320 28.35 79.57 -67.25
N GLY A 321 27.20 78.91 -67.15
CA GLY A 321 26.79 77.79 -68.02
C GLY A 321 25.92 76.79 -67.23
N ARG A 322 24.62 77.03 -67.03
CA ARG A 322 23.46 76.78 -67.92
C ARG A 322 23.14 75.27 -68.11
N HIS A 323 21.88 74.94 -67.77
CA HIS A 323 21.10 73.70 -68.00
C HIS A 323 21.34 72.53 -67.02
N GLY A 324 20.36 71.86 -66.41
CA GLY A 324 18.89 71.91 -66.39
C GLY A 324 18.43 71.08 -65.18
N ALA A 325 17.47 71.56 -64.39
CA ALA A 325 16.10 71.03 -64.34
C ALA A 325 15.96 69.55 -63.93
N GLY A 326 15.40 69.33 -62.73
CA GLY A 326 14.50 68.21 -62.45
C GLY A 326 15.00 67.17 -61.44
N GLY A 327 14.31 67.05 -60.30
CA GLY A 327 14.40 65.83 -59.48
C GLY A 327 14.18 66.03 -57.99
N ARG A 328 12.92 66.10 -57.57
CA ARG A 328 12.51 65.83 -56.18
C ARG A 328 12.92 64.40 -55.80
N GLY A 329 13.53 64.21 -54.63
CA GLY A 329 13.88 62.89 -54.11
C GLY A 329 14.00 62.91 -52.59
N LEU A 330 12.96 62.43 -51.93
CA LEU A 330 12.90 62.12 -50.51
C LEU A 330 13.86 60.98 -50.15
N GLY A 331 14.35 60.97 -48.89
CA GLY A 331 14.64 59.75 -48.15
C GLY A 331 16.04 59.13 -48.33
N ALA A 332 17.02 59.63 -47.58
CA ALA A 332 18.21 58.84 -47.23
C ALA A 332 17.85 57.90 -46.07
N ALA A 333 17.27 56.75 -46.40
CA ALA A 333 17.11 55.61 -45.50
C ALA A 333 18.43 54.81 -45.45
N LEU A 334 18.83 54.42 -44.24
CA LEU A 334 20.00 53.58 -43.96
C LEU A 334 19.77 52.13 -44.48
N PRO A 335 20.83 51.42 -44.90
CA PRO A 335 20.74 50.29 -45.84
C PRO A 335 20.37 48.92 -45.24
N TRP A 336 19.85 48.83 -44.02
CA TRP A 336 19.64 47.52 -43.36
C TRP A 336 18.34 47.38 -42.56
N PHE A 337 17.38 48.28 -42.74
CA PHE A 337 16.04 48.13 -42.15
C PHE A 337 14.97 48.28 -43.23
N THR A 338 14.35 47.17 -43.63
CA THR A 338 13.06 47.15 -44.32
C THR A 338 12.04 46.49 -43.40
N PRO A 339 11.17 47.25 -42.73
CA PRO A 339 9.94 46.73 -42.15
C PRO A 339 8.83 46.70 -43.20
N ASP A 340 8.02 45.64 -43.10
CA ASP A 340 6.67 45.43 -43.63
C ASP A 340 6.51 44.77 -45.01
N ALA A 341 6.29 43.46 -44.97
CA ALA A 341 5.29 42.80 -45.79
C ALA A 341 4.16 42.31 -44.87
N ALA A 342 3.13 43.13 -44.70
CA ALA A 342 1.82 42.71 -44.19
C ALA A 342 0.99 42.10 -45.35
N PRO A 343 -0.02 41.27 -45.05
CA PRO A 343 -0.40 40.10 -45.85
C PRO A 343 -1.52 40.39 -46.87
N PRO A 344 -1.74 39.50 -47.86
CA PRO A 344 -3.03 39.38 -48.51
C PRO A 344 -3.77 38.09 -48.09
N ALA A 345 -5.05 38.24 -47.76
CA ALA A 345 -6.07 37.21 -47.78
C ALA A 345 -7.33 37.84 -48.43
N PRO A 346 -8.37 37.07 -48.87
CA PRO A 346 -8.46 35.66 -49.23
C PRO A 346 -9.13 35.45 -50.62
N ALA A 347 -9.02 34.25 -51.21
CA ALA A 347 -10.00 33.79 -52.21
C ALA A 347 -10.00 32.25 -52.35
N GLY A 348 -11.18 31.63 -52.21
CA GLY A 348 -11.53 30.46 -53.01
C GLY A 348 -11.42 29.05 -52.39
N SER A 349 -12.35 28.73 -51.49
CA SER A 349 -13.13 27.48 -51.45
C SER A 349 -12.64 26.22 -52.22
N ARG A 350 -12.25 25.17 -51.48
CA ARG A 350 -12.86 23.81 -51.53
C ARG A 350 -12.17 22.82 -50.59
N ALA A 351 -12.91 22.31 -49.61
CA ALA A 351 -12.75 20.93 -49.12
C ALA A 351 -13.82 20.07 -49.84
N PRO A 352 -13.52 18.81 -50.18
CA PRO A 352 -13.86 17.67 -49.30
C PRO A 352 -12.76 16.55 -49.35
N SER A 353 -12.31 15.93 -48.26
CA SER A 353 -12.89 14.85 -47.43
C SER A 353 -11.96 13.61 -47.43
N PRO A 354 -12.09 12.69 -46.45
CA PRO A 354 -11.06 11.74 -46.03
C PRO A 354 -11.21 10.33 -46.63
N HIS A 355 -10.08 9.65 -46.83
CA HIS A 355 -9.94 8.19 -46.97
C HIS A 355 -8.71 7.78 -46.16
N ASP A 356 -8.75 7.03 -45.05
CA ASP A 356 -9.32 5.70 -44.74
C ASP A 356 -8.38 4.53 -45.13
N ALA A 357 -8.45 3.48 -44.30
CA ALA A 357 -7.76 2.17 -44.27
C ALA A 357 -6.43 2.10 -43.50
N ARG A 358 -6.42 1.59 -42.25
CA ARG A 358 -6.48 0.15 -41.85
C ARG A 358 -5.47 -0.74 -42.58
N ARG A 359 -4.49 -1.26 -41.82
CA ARG A 359 -4.13 -2.69 -41.86
C ARG A 359 -3.29 -3.11 -40.65
N THR A 360 -3.91 -3.85 -39.73
CA THR A 360 -3.28 -4.94 -38.99
C THR A 360 -3.04 -6.12 -39.95
N PRO A 361 -2.07 -6.98 -39.65
CA PRO A 361 -2.43 -8.39 -39.47
C PRO A 361 -1.78 -9.03 -38.23
N ASP A 362 -2.61 -9.77 -37.49
CA ASP A 362 -2.22 -10.98 -36.77
C ASP A 362 -1.61 -11.99 -37.75
N GLU A 363 -0.58 -12.73 -37.34
CA GLU A 363 -0.43 -14.13 -37.75
C GLU A 363 0.47 -14.92 -36.76
N ASN A 364 -0.14 -15.99 -36.22
CA ASN A 364 0.37 -17.21 -35.56
C ASN A 364 1.16 -17.15 -34.25
#